data_AF-A0AAE4CYZ5-F1
#
_entry.id   AF-A0AAE4CYZ5-F1
#
_cell.length_a   1.000
_cell.length_b   1.000
_cell.length_c   1.000
_cell.angle_alpha   90.00
_cell.angle_beta   90.00
_cell.angle_gamma   90.00
#
_symmetry.space_group_name_H-M   'P 1'
#
loop_
_entity.id
_entity.type
_entity.pdbx_description
1 polymer ?
#
loop_
_entity_poly.entity_id
_entity_poly.type
_entity_poly.pdbx_seq_one_letter_code
_entity_poly.pdbx_strand_id
1 'polypeptide(L)' 'MALLKREPLGYEIVRQRGSHRKLRSRNGFPDIGFSFHSSATVPPGLVRKVLVGEIGLSEDEARSLL' A
#
# COMPACT_ATOMS: atom_id res chain seq x y z
N MET A 1 -1.81 6.87 2.36
CA MET A 1 -2.18 6.71 0.93
C MET A 1 -1.18 7.35 -0.03
N ALA A 2 -0.59 8.52 0.27
CA ALA A 2 0.42 9.12 -0.60
C ALA A 2 1.62 8.20 -0.88
N LEU A 3 2.04 7.40 0.10
CA LEU A 3 3.16 6.46 -0.02
C LEU A 3 2.99 5.43 -1.15
N LEU A 4 1.88 4.70 -1.17
CA LEU A 4 1.65 3.63 -2.15
C LEU A 4 1.60 4.15 -3.60
N LYS A 5 1.17 5.40 -3.79
CA LYS A 5 1.08 6.03 -5.12
C LYS A 5 2.43 6.54 -5.65
N ARG A 6 3.43 6.69 -4.79
CA ARG A 6 4.78 7.17 -5.17
C ARG A 6 5.59 6.06 -5.82
N GLU A 7 6.59 6.44 -6.58
CA GLU A 7 7.61 5.52 -7.04
C GLU A 7 8.45 5.01 -5.85
N PRO A 8 8.91 3.75 -5.90
CA PRO A 8 8.80 2.77 -6.98
C PRO A 8 7.51 1.94 -6.96
N LEU A 9 6.56 2.17 -6.04
CA LEU A 9 5.38 1.31 -5.89
C LEU A 9 4.27 1.58 -6.92
N GLY A 10 4.01 2.86 -7.21
CA GLY A 10 3.17 3.29 -8.33
C GLY A 10 1.73 2.79 -8.30
N TYR A 11 1.14 2.57 -7.11
CA TYR A 11 -0.22 2.07 -6.98
C TYR A 11 -1.29 3.09 -7.38
N GLU A 12 -2.32 2.61 -8.07
CA GLU A 12 -3.52 3.38 -8.41
C GLU A 12 -4.80 2.70 -7.91
N ILE A 13 -5.83 3.50 -7.63
CA ILE A 13 -7.12 2.98 -7.15
C ILE A 13 -7.93 2.55 -8.37
N VAL A 14 -8.09 1.24 -8.55
CA VAL A 14 -8.88 0.66 -9.65
C VAL A 14 -10.34 0.42 -9.28
N ARG A 15 -10.64 0.33 -7.98
CA ARG A 15 -12.03 0.19 -7.49
C ARG A 15 -12.16 0.73 -6.08
N GLN A 16 -13.29 1.37 -5.77
CA GLN A 16 -13.63 1.78 -4.41
C GLN A 16 -15.09 1.44 -4.10
N ARG A 17 -15.34 0.85 -2.92
CA ARG A 17 -16.68 0.62 -2.35
C ARG A 17 -16.65 0.95 -0.86
N GLY A 18 -17.21 2.10 -0.48
CA GLY A 18 -17.09 2.60 0.89
C GLY A 18 -15.62 2.86 1.27
N SER A 19 -15.20 2.38 2.44
CA SER A 19 -13.80 2.46 2.92
C SER A 19 -12.87 1.42 2.28
N HIS A 20 -13.40 0.47 1.50
CA HIS A 20 -12.62 -0.56 0.82
C HIS A 20 -12.17 -0.06 -0.55
N ARG A 21 -10.87 -0.11 -0.81
CA ARG A 21 -10.23 0.27 -2.07
C ARG A 21 -9.43 -0.92 -2.60
N LYS A 22 -9.50 -1.18 -3.90
CA LYS A 22 -8.54 -2.05 -4.59
C LYS A 22 -7.50 -1.19 -5.26
N LEU A 23 -6.24 -1.52 -5.01
CA LEU A 23 -5.08 -0.84 -5.58
C LEU A 23 -4.39 -1.81 -6.54
N ARG A 24 -4.02 -1.31 -7.72
CA ARG A 24 -3.19 -2.03 -8.68
C ARG A 24 -1.87 -1.31 -8.83
N SER A 25 -0.77 -2.05 -8.85
CA SER A 25 0.53 -1.46 -9.14
C SER A 25 0.75 -1.36 -10.63
N ARG A 26 1.33 -0.24 -11.07
CA ARG A 26 1.84 -0.09 -12.44
C ARG A 26 3.24 -0.68 -12.63
N ASN A 27 3.94 -0.99 -11.54
CA ASN A 27 5.34 -1.38 -11.55
C ASN A 27 5.53 -2.89 -11.29
N GLY A 28 4.47 -3.69 -11.46
CA GLY A 28 4.54 -5.16 -11.39
C GLY A 28 4.34 -5.75 -10.00
N PHE A 29 4.04 -4.94 -8.98
CA PHE A 29 3.70 -5.43 -7.65
C PHE A 29 2.27 -6.02 -7.60
N PRO A 30 1.98 -6.94 -6.67
CA PRO A 30 0.66 -7.55 -6.57
C PRO A 30 -0.44 -6.53 -6.28
N ASP A 31 -1.65 -6.82 -6.79
CA ASP A 31 -2.86 -6.04 -6.49
C ASP A 31 -3.19 -6.18 -4.99
N ILE A 32 -3.36 -5.06 -4.29
CA ILE A 32 -3.63 -5.05 -2.84
C ILE A 32 -5.02 -4.50 -2.52
N GLY A 33 -5.65 -5.10 -1.50
CA GLY A 33 -6.92 -4.64 -0.95
C GLY A 33 -6.68 -3.72 0.24
N PHE A 34 -7.00 -2.44 0.10
CA PHE A 34 -6.82 -1.46 1.17
C PHE A 34 -8.17 -0.99 1.71
N SER A 35 -8.52 -1.47 2.92
CA SER A 35 -9.76 -1.10 3.61
C SER A 35 -9.44 -0.26 4.84
N PHE A 36 -9.54 1.07 4.73
CA PHE A 36 -9.33 1.95 5.89
C PHE A 36 -10.15 3.23 5.82
N HIS A 37 -10.71 3.63 6.97
CA HIS A 37 -11.36 4.93 7.13
C HIS A 37 -10.30 6.03 7.13
N SER A 38 -10.47 7.02 6.26
CA SER A 38 -9.52 8.12 6.09
C SER A 38 -9.55 9.04 7.30
N SER A 39 -8.67 8.81 8.27
CA SER A 39 -8.08 9.81 9.18
C SER A 39 -7.20 9.12 10.21
N ALA A 40 -6.07 9.74 10.53
CA ALA A 40 -5.01 9.29 11.43
C ALA A 40 -4.13 8.15 10.88
N THR A 41 -2.89 8.52 10.56
CA THR A 41 -1.67 7.72 10.55
C THR A 41 -1.84 6.21 10.44
N VAL A 42 -1.45 5.64 9.29
CA VAL A 42 -1.38 4.19 9.11
C VAL A 42 -0.46 3.62 10.20
N PRO A 43 -0.93 2.71 11.06
CA PRO A 43 -0.10 2.18 12.13
C PRO A 43 1.10 1.42 11.54
N PRO A 44 2.29 1.49 12.16
CA PRO A 44 3.53 0.91 11.62
C PRO A 44 3.41 -0.61 11.39
N GLY A 45 2.64 -1.32 12.22
CA GLY A 45 2.35 -2.75 12.01
C GLY A 45 1.55 -3.02 10.73
N LEU A 46 0.64 -2.12 10.36
CA LEU A 46 -0.13 -2.23 9.11
C LEU A 46 0.75 -1.89 7.91
N VAL A 47 1.64 -0.90 8.04
CA VAL A 47 2.64 -0.61 7.00
C VAL A 47 3.49 -1.85 6.72
N ARG A 48 4.05 -2.49 7.77
CA ARG A 48 4.83 -3.73 7.62
C ARG A 48 4.00 -4.85 7.00
N LYS A 49 2.77 -5.06 7.46
CA LYS A 49 1.88 -6.09 6.90
C LYS A 49 1.66 -5.89 5.40
N VAL A 50 1.40 -4.66 4.97
CA VAL A 50 1.16 -4.36 3.55
C VAL A 50 2.46 -4.44 2.76
N LEU A 51 3.51 -3.72 3.14
CA LEU A 51 4.76 -3.64 2.39
C LEU A 51 5.50 -4.99 2.33
N VAL A 52 5.61 -5.69 3.46
CA VAL A 52 6.36 -6.95 3.55
C VAL A 52 5.45 -8.15 3.29
N GLY A 53 4.26 -8.17 3.90
CA GLY A 53 3.38 -9.33 3.85
C GLY A 53 2.56 -9.46 2.57
N GLU A 54 2.00 -8.35 2.06
CA GLU A 54 1.15 -8.39 0.85
C GLU A 54 1.94 -8.05 -0.42
N ILE A 55 2.79 -7.03 -0.38
CA ILE A 55 3.60 -6.60 -1.53
C ILE A 55 4.83 -7.48 -1.71
N GLY A 56 5.37 -8.05 -0.60
CA GLY A 56 6.53 -8.92 -0.63
C GLY A 56 7.87 -8.19 -0.60
N LEU A 57 7.91 -6.92 -0.20
CA LEU A 57 9.17 -6.19 -0.04
C LEU A 57 9.97 -6.74 1.13
N SER A 58 11.29 -6.63 1.03
CA SER A 58 12.18 -6.81 2.17
C SER A 58 11.98 -5.68 3.19
N GLU A 59 12.32 -5.93 4.46
CA GLU A 59 12.20 -4.89 5.50
C GLU A 59 13.04 -3.64 5.20
N ASP A 60 14.20 -3.83 4.55
CA ASP A 60 15.07 -2.74 4.10
C ASP A 60 14.42 -1.88 3.01
N GLU A 61 13.86 -2.52 1.98
CA GLU A 61 13.12 -1.85 0.90
C GLU A 61 11.90 -1.11 1.46
N ALA A 62 11.15 -1.75 2.37
CA ALA A 62 10.01 -1.12 3.02
C ALA A 62 10.42 0.12 3.86
N ARG A 63 11.58 0.07 4.51
CA ARG A 63 12.11 1.18 5.32
C ARG A 63 12.61 2.34 4.46
N SER A 64 13.18 2.06 3.29
CA SER A 64 13.63 3.08 2.33
C SER A 64 12.47 3.94 1.78
N LEU A 65 11.23 3.45 1.88
CA LEU A 65 10.04 4.14 1.38
C LEU A 65 9.34 5.01 2.43
N LEU A 66 9.62 4.81 3.72
CA LEU A 66 9.02 5.55 4.85
C LEU A 66 9.64 6.93 5.05
#